data_AF-A0A538AZR3-F1
#
_entry.id   AF-A0A538AZR3-F1
#
_cell.length_a   1.000
_cell.length_b   1.000
_cell.length_c   1.000
_cell.angle_alpha   90.00
_cell.angle_beta   90.00
_cell.angle_gamma   90.00
#
_symmetry.space_group_name_H-M   'P 1'
#
loop_
_entity.id
_entity.type
_entity.pdbx_description
1 polymer ?
#
loop_
_entity_poly.entity_id
_entity_poly.type
_entity_poly.pdbx_seq_one_letter_code
_entity_poly.pdbx_strand_id
1 'polypeptide(L)'
;MLLAFLYWQLRVHMHWPAPFALIAVLFILAPLFGAIVERVLMRNVRGSDTGVALMVTLGLLLFLVGLALWRFPQTEPRALPEFFAGHSVRIFSVNMSWHELIEIATAGLVAIFLRLLLFRTRIGIAMRAVVDDRDLTALNGGRPSRVSALSWALGTMLAALAGILLAPKLGLSVLNLTFLVISAYAAAIVGQLKSLPLTFAGALALGLAEAYAIGYLPTSGFLSHIKPTLPMLFLFAVLLFLPQVRLRVGRVVGARSARVPAWREVGVVGVAFVVVAWVVASSLGGTDLASMGQGLAFGIIMLSLVLLAGYGGQTSLCQMTFVGIGAVVASKISHGSSPVGILAAAGAAGVVGAVISLPALRLTGLYLALSTLAFAVLADNLFFLQVFGGGGGLAIHRLSLLGISFNGEIAYTVFLAAVFVLMGAFVLAIRRGPFGRLLSAMKDSPAACATLGLDLTRTKVGVFALSAGMAGVGGA
;
A
#
# COMPACT_ATOMS: atom_id res chain seq x y z
N MET A 1 13.78 -2.15 -3.10
CA MET A 1 13.85 -3.18 -4.18
C MET A 1 14.79 -2.78 -5.33
N LEU A 2 14.46 -1.83 -6.22
CA LEU A 2 15.18 -1.59 -7.49
C LEU A 2 16.69 -1.34 -7.33
N LEU A 3 17.07 -0.54 -6.35
CA LEU A 3 18.48 -0.21 -6.11
C LEU A 3 19.29 -1.41 -5.61
N ALA A 4 18.67 -2.37 -4.93
CA ALA A 4 19.30 -3.65 -4.57
C ALA A 4 19.50 -4.55 -5.81
N PHE A 5 18.54 -4.55 -6.74
CA PHE A 5 18.70 -5.22 -8.03
C PHE A 5 19.80 -4.57 -8.89
N LEU A 6 19.90 -3.24 -8.90
CA LEU A 6 20.99 -2.53 -9.57
C LEU A 6 22.35 -2.86 -8.94
N TYR A 7 22.43 -2.95 -7.61
CA TYR A 7 23.64 -3.41 -6.94
C TYR A 7 24.01 -4.84 -7.35
N TRP A 8 23.04 -5.77 -7.36
CA TRP A 8 23.25 -7.12 -7.86
C TRP A 8 23.72 -7.14 -9.32
N GLN A 9 23.14 -6.32 -10.18
CA GLN A 9 23.53 -6.22 -11.58
C GLN A 9 24.99 -5.75 -11.73
N LEU A 10 25.42 -4.73 -10.99
CA LEU A 10 26.80 -4.27 -11.01
C LEU A 10 27.76 -5.32 -10.42
N ARG A 11 27.39 -5.90 -9.28
CA ARG A 11 28.25 -6.81 -8.51
C ARG A 11 28.39 -8.18 -9.17
N VAL A 12 27.28 -8.79 -9.59
CA VAL A 12 27.22 -10.19 -10.05
C VAL A 12 27.29 -10.26 -11.57
N HIS A 13 26.48 -9.47 -12.28
CA HIS A 13 26.42 -9.55 -13.75
C HIS A 13 27.54 -8.76 -14.45
N MET A 14 27.98 -7.63 -13.87
CA MET A 14 29.10 -6.84 -14.40
C MET A 14 30.42 -7.12 -13.65
N HIS A 15 30.41 -8.02 -12.67
CA HIS A 15 31.59 -8.43 -11.88
C HIS A 15 32.35 -7.30 -11.18
N TRP A 16 31.68 -6.19 -10.83
CA TRP A 16 32.33 -5.10 -10.11
C TRP A 16 32.75 -5.50 -8.70
N PRO A 17 33.89 -5.02 -8.19
CA PRO A 17 34.24 -5.18 -6.78
C PRO A 17 33.18 -4.54 -5.88
N ALA A 18 32.87 -5.19 -4.76
CA ALA A 18 31.77 -4.82 -3.87
C ALA A 18 31.82 -3.36 -3.42
N PRO A 19 32.98 -2.79 -3.04
CA PRO A 19 33.06 -1.39 -2.63
C PRO A 19 32.67 -0.42 -3.74
N PHE A 20 33.10 -0.66 -4.99
CA PHE A 20 32.78 0.21 -6.11
C PHE A 20 31.30 0.14 -6.48
N ALA A 21 30.72 -1.07 -6.51
CA ALA A 21 29.29 -1.25 -6.75
C ALA A 21 28.46 -0.57 -5.64
N LEU A 22 28.88 -0.67 -4.38
CA LEU A 22 28.20 -0.06 -3.24
C LEU A 22 28.28 1.46 -3.30
N ILE A 23 29.46 2.02 -3.61
CA ILE A 23 29.63 3.48 -3.73
C ILE A 23 28.79 4.03 -4.88
N ALA A 24 28.84 3.38 -6.05
CA ALA A 24 28.06 3.79 -7.22
C ALA A 24 26.56 3.79 -6.93
N VAL A 25 26.04 2.75 -6.28
CA VAL A 25 24.60 2.68 -5.97
C VAL A 25 24.22 3.67 -4.88
N LEU A 26 24.95 3.74 -3.77
CA LEU A 26 24.54 4.52 -2.61
C LEU A 26 24.78 6.03 -2.76
N PHE A 27 25.86 6.46 -3.41
CA PHE A 27 26.21 7.87 -3.47
C PHE A 27 25.89 8.53 -4.82
N ILE A 28 25.61 7.75 -5.87
CA ILE A 28 25.28 8.28 -7.20
C ILE A 28 23.86 7.90 -7.59
N LEU A 29 23.58 6.61 -7.79
CA LEU A 29 22.30 6.17 -8.36
C LEU A 29 21.11 6.42 -7.42
N ALA A 30 21.24 6.07 -6.13
CA ALA A 30 20.17 6.24 -5.17
C ALA A 30 19.82 7.72 -4.92
N PRO A 31 20.78 8.62 -4.61
CA PRO A 31 20.50 10.04 -4.41
C PRO A 31 19.94 10.70 -5.66
N LEU A 32 20.46 10.34 -6.85
CA LEU A 32 19.97 10.84 -8.13
C LEU A 32 18.52 10.41 -8.36
N PHE A 33 18.21 9.13 -8.14
CA PHE A 33 16.85 8.60 -8.27
C PHE A 33 15.88 9.34 -7.33
N GLY A 34 16.24 9.51 -6.05
CA GLY A 34 15.44 10.27 -5.10
C GLY A 34 15.22 11.72 -5.52
N ALA A 35 16.26 12.39 -6.00
CA ALA A 35 16.17 13.77 -6.48
C ALA A 35 15.30 13.90 -7.75
N ILE A 36 15.34 12.91 -8.66
CA ILE A 36 14.47 12.88 -9.85
C ILE A 36 13.01 12.69 -9.44
N VAL A 37 12.72 11.73 -8.57
CA VAL A 37 11.36 11.51 -8.05
C VAL A 37 10.83 12.76 -7.36
N GLU A 38 11.68 13.42 -6.57
CA GLU A 38 11.33 14.68 -5.91
C GLU A 38 10.98 15.77 -6.93
N ARG A 39 11.83 15.96 -7.94
CA ARG A 39 11.72 17.07 -8.90
C ARG A 39 10.56 16.89 -9.86
N VAL A 40 10.35 15.67 -10.37
CA VAL A 40 9.38 15.37 -11.43
C VAL A 40 7.99 15.11 -10.88
N LEU A 41 7.89 14.32 -9.81
CA LEU A 41 6.60 13.90 -9.25
C LEU A 41 6.24 14.74 -8.03
N MET A 42 7.02 14.58 -6.95
CA MET A 42 6.59 15.04 -5.64
C MET A 42 6.51 16.56 -5.53
N ARG A 43 7.31 17.30 -6.30
CA ARG A 43 7.25 18.76 -6.34
C ARG A 43 5.91 19.29 -6.87
N ASN A 44 5.33 18.63 -7.87
CA ASN A 44 4.10 19.06 -8.54
C ASN A 44 2.83 18.68 -7.76
N VAL A 45 2.95 17.69 -6.88
CA VAL A 45 1.88 17.21 -6.00
C VAL A 45 1.77 18.04 -4.71
N ARG A 46 2.74 18.94 -4.46
CA ARG A 46 2.73 19.79 -3.26
C ARG A 46 1.62 20.83 -3.36
N GLY A 47 0.62 20.71 -2.49
CA GLY A 47 -0.55 21.60 -2.45
C GLY A 47 -1.79 21.03 -3.14
N SER A 48 -1.70 19.84 -3.76
CA SER A 48 -2.88 19.11 -4.21
C SER A 48 -3.61 18.49 -3.02
N ASP A 49 -4.88 18.16 -3.21
CA ASP A 49 -5.69 17.42 -2.23
C ASP A 49 -4.96 16.15 -1.74
N THR A 50 -5.20 15.80 -0.46
CA THR A 50 -4.56 14.65 0.21
C THR A 50 -4.77 13.36 -0.59
N GLY A 51 -5.94 13.21 -1.21
CA GLY A 51 -6.25 12.08 -2.09
C GLY A 51 -5.33 11.99 -3.30
N VAL A 52 -5.06 13.11 -3.98
CA VAL A 52 -4.17 13.15 -5.15
C VAL A 52 -2.74 12.79 -4.74
N ALA A 53 -2.28 13.31 -3.60
CA ALA A 53 -0.93 13.01 -3.12
C ALA A 53 -0.69 11.53 -2.84
N LEU A 54 -1.69 10.86 -2.28
CA LEU A 54 -1.63 9.43 -1.98
C LEU A 54 -1.78 8.57 -3.25
N MET A 55 -2.57 9.02 -4.22
CA MET A 55 -2.67 8.34 -5.53
C MET A 55 -1.35 8.40 -6.29
N VAL A 56 -0.63 9.53 -6.26
CA VAL A 56 0.66 9.64 -6.96
C VAL A 56 1.74 8.76 -6.33
N THR A 57 1.80 8.67 -4.99
CA THR A 57 2.76 7.79 -4.33
C THR A 57 2.44 6.32 -4.57
N LEU A 58 1.17 5.93 -4.56
CA LEU A 58 0.74 4.56 -4.90
C LEU A 58 1.03 4.23 -6.37
N GLY A 59 0.72 5.15 -7.28
CA GLY A 59 1.02 4.99 -8.71
C GLY A 59 2.51 4.84 -8.96
N LEU A 60 3.35 5.62 -8.28
CA LEU A 60 4.80 5.47 -8.32
C LEU A 60 5.24 4.10 -7.79
N LEU A 61 4.70 3.64 -6.67
CA LEU A 61 5.01 2.32 -6.12
C LEU A 61 4.68 1.21 -7.14
N LEU A 62 3.47 1.20 -7.69
CA LEU A 62 3.02 0.20 -8.67
C LEU A 62 3.85 0.26 -9.96
N PHE A 63 4.17 1.47 -10.44
CA PHE A 63 5.05 1.66 -11.59
C PHE A 63 6.44 1.06 -11.33
N LEU A 64 7.03 1.31 -10.16
CA LEU A 64 8.35 0.78 -9.81
C LEU A 64 8.33 -0.74 -9.61
N VAL A 65 7.25 -1.30 -9.06
CA VAL A 65 7.05 -2.76 -8.95
C VAL A 65 6.93 -3.38 -10.34
N GLY A 66 6.09 -2.82 -11.20
CA GLY A 66 5.91 -3.30 -12.59
C GLY A 66 7.20 -3.20 -13.39
N LEU A 67 7.93 -2.09 -13.28
CA LEU A 67 9.23 -1.91 -13.91
C LEU A 67 10.28 -2.90 -13.37
N ALA A 68 10.26 -3.20 -12.07
CA ALA A 68 11.14 -4.21 -11.47
C ALA A 68 10.82 -5.61 -12.01
N LEU A 69 9.54 -6.00 -12.09
CA LEU A 69 9.14 -7.31 -12.61
C LEU A 69 9.43 -7.46 -14.11
N TRP A 70 9.23 -6.40 -14.88
CA TRP A 70 9.56 -6.37 -16.30
C TRP A 70 11.07 -6.47 -16.54
N ARG A 71 11.88 -5.68 -15.82
CA ARG A 71 13.34 -5.66 -16.00
C ARG A 71 14.05 -6.85 -15.38
N PHE A 72 13.50 -7.40 -14.29
CA PHE A 72 14.06 -8.50 -13.50
C PHE A 72 12.99 -9.59 -13.25
N PRO A 73 12.66 -10.40 -14.28
CA PRO A 73 11.70 -11.49 -14.15
C PRO A 73 12.09 -12.44 -13.02
N GLN A 74 11.12 -12.93 -12.23
CA GLN A 74 11.35 -13.80 -11.07
C GLN A 74 11.40 -15.31 -11.43
N THR A 75 11.56 -15.63 -12.71
CA THR A 75 11.68 -17.01 -13.21
C THR A 75 12.98 -17.68 -12.78
N GLU A 76 14.03 -16.88 -12.53
CA GLU A 76 15.32 -17.36 -12.05
C GLU A 76 15.59 -16.82 -10.64
N PRO A 77 15.91 -17.69 -9.66
CA PRO A 77 16.27 -17.26 -8.32
C PRO A 77 17.61 -16.53 -8.37
N ARG A 78 17.60 -15.25 -7.98
CA ARG A 78 18.80 -14.42 -7.87
C ARG A 78 19.22 -14.33 -6.41
N ALA A 79 20.46 -14.69 -6.13
CA ALA A 79 21.08 -14.54 -4.83
C ALA A 79 22.14 -13.44 -4.86
N LEU A 80 22.17 -12.64 -3.80
CA LEU A 80 23.28 -11.74 -3.50
C LEU A 80 24.20 -12.46 -2.51
N PRO A 81 25.51 -12.58 -2.78
CA PRO A 81 26.43 -13.18 -1.82
C PRO A 81 26.56 -12.29 -0.59
N GLU A 82 26.68 -12.91 0.58
CA GLU A 82 26.96 -12.21 1.84
C GLU A 82 28.32 -11.51 1.79
N PHE A 83 28.44 -10.38 2.50
CA PHE A 83 29.73 -9.73 2.68
C PHE A 83 30.62 -10.62 3.57
N PHE A 84 31.81 -10.98 3.09
CA PHE A 84 32.72 -11.92 3.76
C PHE A 84 32.09 -13.30 4.02
N ALA A 85 31.37 -13.84 3.03
CA ALA A 85 30.77 -15.17 3.10
C ALA A 85 31.76 -16.24 3.62
N GLY A 86 31.25 -17.13 4.49
CA GLY A 86 32.02 -18.22 5.09
C GLY A 86 32.87 -17.84 6.31
N HIS A 87 32.97 -16.55 6.65
CA HIS A 87 33.67 -16.11 7.87
C HIS A 87 32.66 -15.85 8.99
N SER A 88 32.86 -16.49 10.13
CA SER A 88 32.07 -16.27 11.34
C SER A 88 32.97 -16.04 12.56
N VAL A 89 32.47 -15.29 13.52
CA VAL A 89 33.13 -15.01 14.79
C VAL A 89 32.24 -15.55 15.90
N ARG A 90 32.84 -16.34 16.79
CA ARG A 90 32.15 -16.85 17.97
C ARG A 90 32.22 -15.82 19.10
N ILE A 91 31.08 -15.23 19.44
CA ILE A 91 30.94 -14.30 20.57
C ILE A 91 30.20 -15.06 21.68
N PHE A 92 30.91 -15.36 22.77
CA PHE A 92 30.43 -16.27 23.82
C PHE A 92 29.98 -17.64 23.27
N SER A 93 28.70 -17.99 23.39
CA SER A 93 28.11 -19.22 22.88
C SER A 93 27.46 -19.07 21.50
N VAL A 94 27.41 -17.85 20.93
CA VAL A 94 26.71 -17.55 19.69
C VAL A 94 27.72 -17.41 18.55
N ASN A 95 27.46 -18.12 17.44
CA ASN A 95 28.23 -17.96 16.21
C ASN A 95 27.55 -16.89 15.34
N MET A 96 28.24 -15.77 15.09
CA MET A 96 27.73 -14.68 14.26
C MET A 96 28.55 -14.56 12.99
N SER A 97 27.88 -14.40 11.85
CA SER A 97 28.56 -14.11 10.58
C SER A 97 29.15 -12.70 10.60
N TRP A 98 30.23 -12.47 9.84
CA TRP A 98 30.73 -11.11 9.62
C TRP A 98 29.66 -10.21 8.97
N HIS A 99 28.79 -10.79 8.16
CA HIS A 99 27.67 -10.08 7.55
C HIS A 99 26.70 -9.50 8.59
N GLU A 100 26.31 -10.27 9.60
CA GLU A 100 25.48 -9.81 10.72
C GLU A 100 26.14 -8.70 11.54
N LEU A 101 27.45 -8.81 11.79
CA LEU A 101 28.20 -7.77 12.49
C LEU A 101 28.22 -6.46 11.69
N ILE A 102 28.38 -6.54 10.37
CA ILE A 102 28.32 -5.38 9.47
C ILE A 102 26.92 -4.76 9.49
N GLU A 103 25.85 -5.54 9.50
CA GLU A 103 24.48 -5.03 9.60
C GLU A 103 24.27 -4.24 10.89
N ILE A 104 24.65 -4.79 12.05
CA ILE A 104 24.52 -4.14 13.36
C ILE A 104 25.36 -2.87 13.41
N ALA A 105 26.63 -2.95 12.99
CA ALA A 105 27.53 -1.80 12.97
C ALA A 105 26.99 -0.69 12.05
N THR A 106 26.51 -1.04 10.87
CA THR A 106 25.95 -0.08 9.90
C THR A 106 24.67 0.56 10.43
N ALA A 107 23.78 -0.21 11.07
CA ALA A 107 22.57 0.33 11.67
C ALA A 107 22.89 1.37 12.77
N GLY A 108 23.84 1.06 13.66
CA GLY A 108 24.32 2.00 14.68
C GLY A 108 24.96 3.26 14.08
N LEU A 109 25.83 3.10 13.08
CA LEU A 109 26.47 4.22 12.38
C LEU A 109 25.45 5.12 11.69
N VAL A 110 24.45 4.55 11.01
CA VAL A 110 23.37 5.31 10.36
C VAL A 110 22.54 6.08 11.40
N ALA A 111 22.22 5.47 12.55
CA ALA A 111 21.48 6.14 13.61
C ALA A 111 22.25 7.34 14.18
N ILE A 112 23.56 7.18 14.43
CA ILE A 112 24.44 8.27 14.88
C ILE A 112 24.56 9.35 13.80
N PHE A 113 24.79 8.96 12.55
CA PHE A 113 24.90 9.86 11.42
C PHE A 113 23.64 10.72 11.26
N LEU A 114 22.46 10.11 11.28
CA LEU A 114 21.19 10.84 11.17
C LEU A 114 20.96 11.79 12.34
N ARG A 115 21.31 11.38 13.57
CA ARG A 115 21.23 12.26 14.74
C ARG A 115 22.14 13.48 14.59
N LEU A 116 23.39 13.28 14.17
CA LEU A 116 24.31 14.39 13.93
C LEU A 116 23.83 15.28 12.78
N LEU A 117 23.39 14.69 11.67
CA LEU A 117 22.87 15.42 10.51
C LEU A 117 21.67 16.31 10.91
N LEU A 118 20.66 15.76 11.60
CA LEU A 118 19.43 16.51 11.90
C LEU A 118 19.60 17.55 13.03
N PHE A 119 20.46 17.27 14.02
CA PHE A 119 20.57 18.12 15.21
C PHE A 119 21.83 19.00 15.24
N ARG A 120 22.90 18.64 14.54
CA ARG A 120 24.18 19.39 14.57
C ARG A 120 24.50 20.12 13.27
N THR A 121 23.77 19.90 12.17
CA THR A 121 24.07 20.56 10.88
C THR A 121 23.03 21.60 10.46
N ARG A 122 23.48 22.58 9.65
CA ARG A 122 22.61 23.60 9.04
C ARG A 122 21.53 22.99 8.14
N ILE A 123 21.86 21.89 7.46
CA ILE A 123 20.91 21.13 6.61
C ILE A 123 19.79 20.56 7.48
N GLY A 124 20.11 19.99 8.64
CA GLY A 124 19.14 19.46 9.59
C GLY A 124 18.22 20.53 10.18
N ILE A 125 18.75 21.72 10.48
CA ILE A 125 17.95 22.88 10.90
C ILE A 125 16.99 23.29 9.78
N ALA A 126 17.49 23.40 8.55
CA ALA A 126 16.67 23.75 7.39
C ALA A 126 15.59 22.69 7.11
N MET A 127 15.88 21.40 7.28
CA MET A 127 14.89 20.32 7.16
C MET A 127 13.75 20.47 8.17
N ARG A 128 14.08 20.72 9.44
CA ARG A 128 13.07 20.94 10.49
C ARG A 128 12.25 22.21 10.24
N ALA A 129 12.90 23.31 9.86
CA ALA A 129 12.22 24.56 9.52
C ALA A 129 11.20 24.39 8.36
N VAL A 130 11.56 23.64 7.31
CA VAL A 130 10.65 23.35 6.19
C VAL A 130 9.44 22.52 6.61
N VAL A 131 9.59 21.64 7.62
CA VAL A 131 8.48 20.84 8.17
C VAL A 131 7.55 21.70 9.03
N ASP A 132 8.08 22.67 9.76
CA ASP A 132 7.30 23.58 10.59
C ASP A 132 6.50 24.57 9.73
N ASP A 133 7.19 25.36 8.89
CA ASP A 133 6.56 26.24 7.91
C ASP A 133 7.49 26.47 6.72
N ARG A 134 7.08 25.92 5.57
CA ARG A 134 7.82 25.99 4.32
C ARG A 134 7.88 27.39 3.73
N ASP A 135 6.80 28.16 3.83
CA ASP A 135 6.69 29.49 3.23
C ASP A 135 7.49 30.48 4.07
N LEU A 136 7.39 30.38 5.40
CA LEU A 136 8.21 31.15 6.32
C LEU A 136 9.70 30.82 6.16
N THR A 137 10.05 29.55 5.93
CA THR A 137 11.45 29.17 5.65
C THR A 137 11.95 29.78 4.34
N ALA A 138 11.10 29.88 3.31
CA ALA A 138 11.45 30.53 2.05
C ALA A 138 11.64 32.05 2.23
N LEU A 139 10.79 32.70 3.02
CA LEU A 139 10.90 34.12 3.36
C LEU A 139 12.20 34.44 4.12
N ASN A 140 12.66 33.51 4.97
CA ASN A 140 13.92 33.63 5.70
C ASN A 140 15.16 33.23 4.87
N GLY A 141 15.05 33.19 3.53
CA GLY A 141 16.18 32.90 2.62
C GLY A 141 16.53 31.42 2.47
N GLY A 142 15.75 30.53 3.08
CA GLY A 142 15.85 29.09 2.87
C GLY A 142 15.47 28.69 1.44
N ARG A 143 15.97 27.54 0.98
CA ARG A 143 15.60 26.94 -0.31
C ARG A 143 14.85 25.63 -0.09
N PRO A 144 13.55 25.65 0.28
CA PRO A 144 12.82 24.42 0.65
C PRO A 144 12.86 23.32 -0.41
N SER A 145 12.88 23.70 -1.69
CA SER A 145 12.97 22.74 -2.80
C SER A 145 14.28 21.94 -2.77
N ARG A 146 15.42 22.59 -2.45
CA ARG A 146 16.71 21.88 -2.34
C ARG A 146 16.76 21.01 -1.09
N VAL A 147 16.22 21.52 0.01
CA VAL A 147 16.13 20.77 1.28
C VAL A 147 15.27 19.51 1.10
N SER A 148 14.15 19.63 0.38
CA SER A 148 13.30 18.49 0.07
C SER A 148 13.99 17.48 -0.86
N ALA A 149 14.64 17.94 -1.94
CA ALA A 149 15.42 17.07 -2.82
C ALA A 149 16.51 16.29 -2.06
N LEU A 150 17.23 16.95 -1.14
CA LEU A 150 18.22 16.28 -0.28
C LEU A 150 17.58 15.25 0.65
N SER A 151 16.40 15.55 1.23
CA SER A 151 15.67 14.59 2.06
C SER A 151 15.24 13.35 1.27
N TRP A 152 14.76 13.52 0.03
CA TRP A 152 14.40 12.41 -0.85
C TRP A 152 15.63 11.59 -1.30
N ALA A 153 16.73 12.28 -1.61
CA ALA A 153 18.01 11.65 -1.95
C ALA A 153 18.58 10.81 -0.78
N LEU A 154 18.57 11.35 0.44
CA LEU A 154 19.01 10.62 1.63
C LEU A 154 18.08 9.46 1.98
N GLY A 155 16.76 9.65 1.87
CA GLY A 155 15.79 8.58 2.13
C GLY A 155 15.93 7.41 1.17
N THR A 156 16.13 7.69 -0.13
CA THR A 156 16.37 6.65 -1.15
C THR A 156 17.72 5.97 -1.00
N MET A 157 18.77 6.70 -0.62
CA MET A 157 20.08 6.13 -0.26
C MET A 157 19.97 5.15 0.91
N LEU A 158 19.29 5.53 2.00
CA LEU A 158 19.13 4.65 3.17
C LEU A 158 18.25 3.43 2.87
N ALA A 159 17.20 3.61 2.05
CA ALA A 159 16.38 2.50 1.58
C ALA A 159 17.19 1.53 0.68
N ALA A 160 18.10 2.05 -0.15
CA ALA A 160 19.00 1.24 -0.95
C ALA A 160 19.98 0.47 -0.06
N LEU A 161 20.58 1.13 0.94
CA LEU A 161 21.48 0.50 1.90
C LEU A 161 20.79 -0.65 2.66
N ALA A 162 19.59 -0.41 3.19
CA ALA A 162 18.79 -1.45 3.84
C ALA A 162 18.47 -2.62 2.90
N GLY A 163 18.05 -2.32 1.67
CA GLY A 163 17.77 -3.35 0.67
C GLY A 163 18.98 -4.19 0.27
N ILE A 164 20.17 -3.57 0.16
CA ILE A 164 21.42 -4.28 -0.18
C ILE A 164 21.88 -5.17 0.97
N LEU A 165 21.78 -4.69 2.21
CA LEU A 165 22.19 -5.46 3.39
C LEU A 165 21.26 -6.64 3.67
N LEU A 166 19.95 -6.50 3.45
CA LEU A 166 18.99 -7.55 3.76
C LEU A 166 18.76 -8.57 2.64
N ALA A 167 19.10 -8.23 1.40
CA ALA A 167 18.86 -9.10 0.24
C ALA A 167 19.57 -10.46 0.28
N PRO A 168 20.79 -10.63 0.83
CA PRO A 168 21.41 -11.94 0.99
C PRO A 168 20.56 -12.90 1.84
N LYS A 169 19.92 -12.40 2.90
CA LYS A 169 19.12 -13.20 3.83
C LYS A 169 17.68 -13.44 3.36
N LEU A 170 17.05 -12.40 2.81
CA LEU A 170 15.65 -12.46 2.36
C LEU A 170 15.47 -12.97 0.93
N GLY A 171 16.58 -13.14 0.21
CA GLY A 171 16.60 -13.37 -1.24
C GLY A 171 16.29 -12.09 -2.03
N LEU A 172 16.77 -12.03 -3.28
CA LEU A 172 16.53 -10.90 -4.18
C LEU A 172 15.14 -11.02 -4.84
N SER A 173 14.08 -10.92 -4.04
CA SER A 173 12.69 -10.92 -4.50
C SER A 173 12.10 -9.52 -4.49
N VAL A 174 11.39 -9.17 -5.58
CA VAL A 174 10.69 -7.88 -5.70
C VAL A 174 9.66 -7.73 -4.58
N LEU A 175 8.89 -8.78 -4.30
CA LEU A 175 7.83 -8.75 -3.29
C LEU A 175 8.40 -8.70 -1.87
N ASN A 176 9.39 -9.54 -1.55
CA ASN A 176 10.00 -9.57 -0.20
C ASN A 176 10.61 -8.20 0.16
N LEU A 177 11.37 -7.60 -0.76
CA LEU A 177 11.97 -6.28 -0.56
C LEU A 177 10.94 -5.14 -0.55
N THR A 178 9.76 -5.34 -1.14
CA THR A 178 8.66 -4.37 -1.08
C THR A 178 7.97 -4.43 0.27
N PHE A 179 7.71 -5.63 0.79
CA PHE A 179 7.04 -5.81 2.09
C PHE A 179 7.89 -5.41 3.29
N LEU A 180 9.22 -5.31 3.15
CA LEU A 180 10.11 -4.74 4.17
C LEU A 180 9.70 -3.32 4.60
N VAL A 181 9.08 -2.56 3.69
CA VAL A 181 8.54 -1.23 3.98
C VAL A 181 7.58 -1.25 5.16
N ILE A 182 6.89 -2.37 5.39
CA ILE A 182 5.92 -2.52 6.47
C ILE A 182 6.63 -2.59 7.82
N SER A 183 7.68 -3.41 7.96
CA SER A 183 8.51 -3.44 9.18
C SER A 183 9.17 -2.09 9.46
N ALA A 184 9.64 -1.41 8.40
CA ALA A 184 10.22 -0.08 8.53
C ALA A 184 9.21 0.97 9.03
N TYR A 185 7.97 0.95 8.50
CA TYR A 185 6.91 1.83 8.98
C TYR A 185 6.45 1.48 10.40
N ALA A 186 6.34 0.19 10.73
CA ALA A 186 6.00 -0.28 12.07
C ALA A 186 6.96 0.30 13.12
N ALA A 187 8.26 0.23 12.87
CA ALA A 187 9.28 0.85 13.71
C ALA A 187 9.17 2.38 13.76
N ALA A 188 8.96 3.04 12.61
CA ALA A 188 8.89 4.50 12.52
C ALA A 188 7.68 5.10 13.28
N ILE A 189 6.58 4.35 13.36
CA ILE A 189 5.37 4.77 14.09
C ILE A 189 5.59 4.76 15.60
N VAL A 190 6.41 3.85 16.14
CA VAL A 190 6.79 3.87 17.57
C VAL A 190 7.43 5.21 17.92
N GLY A 191 8.24 5.77 17.02
CA GLY A 191 8.82 7.11 17.16
C GLY A 191 7.90 8.27 16.75
N GLN A 192 6.63 8.00 16.45
CA GLN A 192 5.62 8.95 15.98
C GLN A 192 6.06 9.79 14.76
N LEU A 193 7.01 9.29 13.96
CA LEU A 193 7.65 10.05 12.87
C LEU A 193 8.33 11.37 13.34
N LYS A 194 8.53 11.55 14.65
CA LYS A 194 9.12 12.75 15.27
C LYS A 194 10.45 12.46 15.98
N SER A 195 10.63 11.25 16.49
CA SER A 195 11.78 10.86 17.31
C SER A 195 12.56 9.70 16.69
N LEU A 196 13.79 9.98 16.25
CA LEU A 196 14.70 8.94 15.74
C LEU A 196 15.10 7.90 16.81
N PRO A 197 15.43 8.27 18.06
CA PRO A 197 15.78 7.28 19.08
C PRO A 197 14.63 6.32 19.39
N LEU A 198 13.40 6.83 19.48
CA LEU A 198 12.22 5.98 19.70
C LEU A 198 11.92 5.09 18.48
N THR A 199 12.20 5.58 17.26
CA THR A 199 12.11 4.76 16.04
C THR A 199 13.10 3.61 16.07
N PHE A 200 14.35 3.87 16.50
CA PHE A 200 15.38 2.85 16.61
C PHE A 200 15.04 1.82 17.70
N ALA A 201 14.54 2.28 18.86
CA ALA A 201 14.04 1.39 19.91
C ALA A 201 12.87 0.53 19.42
N GLY A 202 11.94 1.10 18.65
CA GLY A 202 10.85 0.37 18.02
C GLY A 202 11.32 -0.67 16.99
N ALA A 203 12.34 -0.35 16.19
CA ALA A 203 12.95 -1.28 15.25
C ALA A 203 13.63 -2.45 15.96
N LEU A 204 14.35 -2.18 17.06
CA LEU A 204 14.95 -3.23 17.89
C LEU A 204 13.89 -4.11 18.54
N ALA A 205 12.83 -3.52 19.10
CA ALA A 205 11.74 -4.27 19.70
C ALA A 205 11.05 -5.20 18.68
N LEU A 206 10.76 -4.69 17.48
CA LEU A 206 10.18 -5.48 16.40
C LEU A 206 11.14 -6.59 15.93
N GLY A 207 12.41 -6.28 15.68
CA GLY A 207 13.40 -7.26 15.23
C GLY A 207 13.65 -8.36 16.26
N LEU A 208 13.69 -8.02 17.56
CA LEU A 208 13.76 -9.01 18.63
C LEU A 208 12.49 -9.85 18.71
N ALA A 209 11.30 -9.25 18.57
CA ALA A 209 10.05 -9.99 18.56
C ALA A 209 9.98 -10.99 17.39
N GLU A 210 10.43 -10.59 16.20
CA GLU A 210 10.56 -11.48 15.03
C GLU A 210 11.56 -12.61 15.30
N ALA A 211 12.77 -12.30 15.79
CA ALA A 211 13.80 -13.29 16.08
C ALA A 211 13.34 -14.31 17.13
N TYR A 212 12.72 -13.85 18.22
CA TYR A 212 12.18 -14.72 19.27
C TYR A 212 11.02 -15.57 18.76
N ALA A 213 10.14 -15.00 17.95
CA ALA A 213 9.07 -15.78 17.35
C ALA A 213 9.60 -16.86 16.41
N ILE A 214 10.61 -16.55 15.59
CA ILE A 214 11.25 -17.53 14.72
C ILE A 214 11.88 -18.66 15.54
N GLY A 215 12.60 -18.31 16.61
CA GLY A 215 13.34 -19.26 17.45
C GLY A 215 12.47 -20.10 18.40
N TYR A 216 11.39 -19.55 18.95
CA TYR A 216 10.60 -20.20 20.01
C TYR A 216 9.20 -20.67 19.57
N LEU A 217 8.58 -20.09 18.54
CA LEU A 217 7.24 -20.56 18.13
C LEU A 217 7.34 -21.86 17.33
N PRO A 218 6.37 -22.79 17.51
CA PRO A 218 6.29 -24.03 16.75
C PRO A 218 6.31 -23.78 15.23
N THR A 219 6.95 -24.69 14.49
CA THR A 219 7.02 -24.66 13.02
C THR A 219 5.79 -25.27 12.35
N SER A 220 4.94 -25.97 13.11
CA SER A 220 3.70 -26.59 12.62
C SER A 220 2.46 -26.02 13.32
N GLY A 221 1.32 -26.10 12.62
CA GLY A 221 0.02 -25.63 13.10
C GLY A 221 -0.21 -24.13 12.92
N PHE A 222 -1.32 -23.62 13.47
CA PHE A 222 -1.77 -22.24 13.26
C PHE A 222 -0.72 -21.19 13.69
N LEU A 223 0.04 -21.46 14.76
CA LEU A 223 1.06 -20.54 15.27
C LEU A 223 2.22 -20.30 14.29
N SER A 224 2.45 -21.20 13.34
CA SER A 224 3.48 -21.02 12.30
C SER A 224 3.18 -19.81 11.39
N HIS A 225 1.89 -19.48 11.18
CA HIS A 225 1.46 -18.35 10.35
C HIS A 225 1.58 -16.99 11.07
N ILE A 226 1.77 -16.99 12.40
CA ILE A 226 2.00 -15.76 13.16
C ILE A 226 3.38 -15.17 12.84
N LYS A 227 4.39 -16.01 12.57
CA LYS A 227 5.77 -15.57 12.29
C LYS A 227 5.85 -14.51 11.17
N PRO A 228 5.32 -14.73 9.95
CA PRO A 228 5.38 -13.73 8.88
C PRO A 228 4.47 -12.52 9.09
N THR A 229 3.53 -12.56 10.05
CA THR A 229 2.56 -11.47 10.31
C THR A 229 2.95 -10.56 11.47
N LEU A 230 4.04 -10.86 12.17
CA LEU A 230 4.51 -10.07 13.31
C LEU A 230 4.73 -8.59 13.02
N PRO A 231 5.36 -8.16 11.91
CA PRO A 231 5.48 -6.74 11.58
C PRO A 231 4.12 -6.01 11.58
N MET A 232 3.10 -6.68 11.05
CA MET A 232 1.76 -6.12 10.93
C MET A 232 1.02 -6.12 12.27
N LEU A 233 1.12 -7.21 13.04
CA LEU A 233 0.56 -7.27 14.39
C LEU A 233 1.19 -6.21 15.29
N PHE A 234 2.50 -6.03 15.19
CA PHE A 234 3.24 -5.00 15.91
C PHE A 234 2.79 -3.60 15.48
N LEU A 235 2.75 -3.31 14.17
CA LEU A 235 2.24 -2.05 13.64
C LEU A 235 0.81 -1.76 14.12
N PHE A 236 -0.08 -2.75 14.04
CA PHE A 236 -1.47 -2.62 14.47
C PHE A 236 -1.59 -2.39 15.98
N ALA A 237 -0.83 -3.13 16.79
CA ALA A 237 -0.79 -2.95 18.24
C ALA A 237 -0.27 -1.55 18.61
N VAL A 238 0.85 -1.14 18.03
CA VAL A 238 1.43 0.20 18.22
C VAL A 238 0.38 1.27 17.89
N LEU A 239 -0.33 1.14 16.76
CA LEU A 239 -1.38 2.10 16.39
C LEU A 239 -2.58 2.11 17.33
N LEU A 240 -2.93 0.96 17.92
CA LEU A 240 -4.04 0.84 18.86
C LEU A 240 -3.71 1.46 20.22
N PHE A 241 -2.47 1.32 20.67
CA PHE A 241 -2.01 1.79 21.98
C PHE A 241 -1.44 3.21 21.97
N LEU A 242 -0.94 3.72 20.84
CA LEU A 242 -0.44 5.10 20.79
C LEU A 242 -1.60 6.12 20.74
N PRO A 243 -1.66 7.07 21.70
CA PRO A 243 -2.69 8.10 21.71
C PRO A 243 -2.49 9.06 20.52
N GLN A 244 -3.55 9.27 19.74
CA GLN A 244 -3.50 10.19 18.60
C GLN A 244 -3.97 11.59 18.99
N VAL A 245 -3.20 12.60 18.58
CA VAL A 245 -3.61 14.01 18.68
C VAL A 245 -4.84 14.20 17.81
N ARG A 246 -5.96 14.47 18.46
CA ARG A 246 -7.24 14.74 17.79
C ARG A 246 -7.18 16.14 17.17
N LEU A 247 -7.60 16.21 15.91
CA LEU A 247 -7.98 17.43 15.21
C LEU A 247 -6.83 18.43 14.95
N ARG A 248 -6.12 18.23 13.83
CA ARG A 248 -5.44 19.36 13.18
C ARG A 248 -6.51 20.18 12.49
N VAL A 249 -6.66 21.44 12.87
CA VAL A 249 -7.49 22.41 12.12
C VAL A 249 -6.84 22.57 10.75
N GLY A 250 -7.40 21.89 9.75
CA GLY A 250 -6.94 21.98 8.38
C GLY A 250 -7.19 23.38 7.83
N ARG A 251 -6.22 23.92 7.11
CA ARG A 251 -6.42 25.12 6.30
C ARG A 251 -7.42 24.78 5.20
N VAL A 252 -8.46 25.60 5.04
CA VAL A 252 -9.42 25.46 3.93
C VAL A 252 -8.69 25.77 2.64
N VAL A 253 -8.18 24.73 1.97
CA VAL A 253 -7.73 24.86 0.58
C VAL A 253 -9.01 24.80 -0.25
N GLY A 254 -9.33 25.90 -0.94
CA GLY A 254 -10.51 25.97 -1.79
C GLY A 254 -10.46 24.90 -2.88
N ALA A 255 -11.08 23.75 -2.63
CA ALA A 255 -11.25 22.72 -3.63
C ALA A 255 -12.37 23.17 -4.57
N ARG A 256 -12.05 23.41 -5.85
CA ARG A 256 -13.10 23.54 -6.87
C ARG A 256 -13.88 22.23 -6.89
N SER A 257 -15.19 22.29 -6.65
CA SER A 257 -16.02 21.09 -6.74
C SER A 257 -15.98 20.58 -8.19
N ALA A 258 -15.53 19.34 -8.38
CA ALA A 258 -15.52 18.73 -9.70
C ALA A 258 -16.97 18.61 -10.22
N ARG A 259 -17.20 18.89 -11.50
CA ARG A 259 -18.53 18.77 -12.13
C ARG A 259 -19.13 17.37 -11.85
N VAL A 260 -20.42 17.33 -11.54
CA VAL A 260 -21.17 16.07 -11.40
C VAL A 260 -21.83 15.78 -12.75
N PRO A 261 -21.46 14.71 -13.47
CA PRO A 261 -22.04 14.40 -14.78
C PRO A 261 -23.54 14.09 -14.65
N ALA A 262 -24.33 14.39 -15.68
CA ALA A 262 -25.78 14.14 -15.73
C ALA A 262 -26.12 12.64 -15.87
N TRP A 263 -27.30 12.19 -15.41
CA TRP A 263 -27.72 10.78 -15.59
C TRP A 263 -27.78 10.38 -17.08
N ARG A 264 -28.14 11.32 -17.96
CA ARG A 264 -28.11 11.10 -19.41
C ARG A 264 -26.69 10.86 -19.94
N GLU A 265 -25.73 11.66 -19.48
CA GLU A 265 -24.31 11.49 -19.85
C GLU A 265 -23.79 10.13 -19.38
N VAL A 266 -24.14 9.70 -18.17
CA VAL A 266 -23.76 8.39 -17.61
C VAL A 266 -24.37 7.25 -18.40
N GLY A 267 -25.64 7.35 -18.79
CA GLY A 267 -26.30 6.35 -19.61
C GLY A 267 -25.65 6.23 -20.99
N VAL A 268 -25.41 7.36 -21.67
CA VAL A 268 -24.77 7.38 -23.00
C VAL A 268 -23.34 6.84 -22.94
N VAL A 269 -22.52 7.32 -22.00
CA VAL A 269 -21.13 6.87 -21.85
C VAL A 269 -21.07 5.41 -21.39
N GLY A 270 -21.97 4.99 -20.51
CA GLY A 270 -22.06 3.61 -20.04
C GLY A 270 -22.42 2.63 -21.16
N VAL A 271 -23.45 2.95 -21.95
CA VAL A 271 -23.81 2.15 -23.14
C VAL A 271 -22.67 2.13 -24.15
N ALA A 272 -22.06 3.28 -24.45
CA ALA A 272 -20.92 3.35 -25.34
C ALA A 272 -19.74 2.49 -24.85
N PHE A 273 -19.46 2.51 -23.54
CA PHE A 273 -18.40 1.68 -22.95
C PHE A 273 -18.67 0.18 -23.10
N VAL A 274 -19.90 -0.27 -22.85
CA VAL A 274 -20.28 -1.69 -23.02
C VAL A 274 -20.20 -2.11 -24.49
N VAL A 275 -20.64 -1.25 -25.42
CA VAL A 275 -20.54 -1.51 -26.86
C VAL A 275 -19.08 -1.60 -27.30
N VAL A 276 -18.22 -0.67 -26.86
CA VAL A 276 -16.79 -0.70 -27.14
C VAL A 276 -16.15 -1.96 -26.55
N ALA A 277 -16.48 -2.32 -25.31
CA ALA A 277 -15.98 -3.54 -24.69
C ALA A 277 -16.41 -4.80 -25.46
N TRP A 278 -17.63 -4.85 -25.98
CA TRP A 278 -18.10 -5.95 -26.82
C TRP A 278 -17.35 -6.03 -28.16
N VAL A 279 -17.17 -4.89 -28.85
CA VAL A 279 -16.43 -4.81 -30.13
C VAL A 279 -14.96 -5.20 -29.95
N VAL A 280 -14.32 -4.73 -28.87
CA VAL A 280 -12.94 -5.10 -28.57
C VAL A 280 -12.87 -6.59 -28.20
N ALA A 281 -13.77 -7.07 -27.34
CA ALA A 281 -13.82 -8.47 -26.94
C ALA A 281 -14.03 -9.43 -28.14
N SER A 282 -14.80 -9.05 -29.15
CA SER A 282 -15.01 -9.86 -30.35
C SER A 282 -13.80 -9.88 -31.29
N SER A 283 -12.85 -8.96 -31.12
CA SER A 283 -11.62 -8.88 -31.91
C SER A 283 -10.40 -9.57 -31.26
N LEU A 284 -10.51 -9.98 -29.99
CA LEU A 284 -9.41 -10.54 -29.21
C LEU A 284 -9.44 -12.08 -29.15
N GLY A 285 -8.26 -12.69 -29.03
CA GLY A 285 -8.11 -14.12 -28.73
C GLY A 285 -8.22 -14.43 -27.22
N GLY A 286 -8.31 -15.71 -26.85
CA GLY A 286 -8.67 -16.14 -25.48
C GLY A 286 -7.79 -15.60 -24.35
N THR A 287 -6.46 -15.59 -24.50
CA THR A 287 -5.54 -15.06 -23.46
C THR A 287 -5.68 -13.56 -23.26
N ASP A 288 -5.86 -12.82 -24.34
CA ASP A 288 -6.02 -11.36 -24.30
C ASP A 288 -7.40 -10.99 -23.75
N LEU A 289 -8.41 -11.79 -24.09
CA LEU A 289 -9.77 -11.64 -23.58
C LEU A 289 -9.85 -11.90 -22.06
N ALA A 290 -9.15 -12.93 -21.56
CA ALA A 290 -9.01 -13.17 -20.13
C ALA A 290 -8.30 -12.02 -19.41
N SER A 291 -7.25 -11.46 -20.02
CA SER A 291 -6.51 -10.30 -19.50
C SER A 291 -7.39 -9.04 -19.45
N MET A 292 -8.22 -8.82 -20.47
CA MET A 292 -9.22 -7.75 -20.49
C MET A 292 -10.28 -7.94 -19.41
N GLY A 293 -10.78 -9.16 -19.21
CA GLY A 293 -11.69 -9.50 -18.12
C GLY A 293 -11.10 -9.19 -16.74
N GLN A 294 -9.84 -9.57 -16.49
CA GLN A 294 -9.12 -9.19 -15.28
C GLN A 294 -8.98 -7.67 -15.12
N GLY A 295 -8.69 -6.95 -16.22
CA GLY A 295 -8.66 -5.49 -16.22
C GLY A 295 -9.98 -4.85 -15.79
N LEU A 296 -11.12 -5.37 -16.28
CA LEU A 296 -12.46 -4.90 -15.89
C LEU A 296 -12.77 -5.23 -14.42
N ALA A 297 -12.42 -6.42 -13.95
CA ALA A 297 -12.55 -6.81 -12.55
C ALA A 297 -11.74 -5.89 -11.63
N PHE A 298 -10.47 -5.61 -11.96
CA PHE A 298 -9.68 -4.61 -11.25
C PHE A 298 -10.30 -3.22 -11.35
N GLY A 299 -10.93 -2.85 -12.47
CA GLY A 299 -11.70 -1.61 -12.60
C GLY A 299 -12.83 -1.51 -11.56
N ILE A 300 -13.61 -2.58 -11.37
CA ILE A 300 -14.69 -2.65 -10.37
C ILE A 300 -14.10 -2.48 -8.96
N ILE A 301 -12.99 -3.17 -8.67
CA ILE A 301 -12.28 -3.05 -7.40
C ILE A 301 -11.78 -1.61 -7.20
N MET A 302 -11.21 -0.98 -8.21
CA MET A 302 -10.71 0.40 -8.10
C MET A 302 -11.83 1.43 -7.93
N LEU A 303 -13.03 1.21 -8.48
CA LEU A 303 -14.19 2.08 -8.24
C LEU A 303 -14.55 2.15 -6.75
N SER A 304 -14.37 1.07 -6.00
CA SER A 304 -14.62 1.08 -4.56
C SER A 304 -13.66 1.98 -3.77
N LEU A 305 -12.43 2.20 -4.28
CA LEU A 305 -11.48 3.17 -3.70
C LEU A 305 -11.88 4.61 -4.01
N VAL A 306 -12.55 4.88 -5.13
CA VAL A 306 -13.06 6.23 -5.47
C VAL A 306 -14.05 6.71 -4.41
N LEU A 307 -14.92 5.83 -3.93
CA LEU A 307 -15.88 6.18 -2.88
C LEU A 307 -15.16 6.56 -1.56
N LEU A 308 -14.18 5.75 -1.14
CA LEU A 308 -13.54 5.91 0.15
C LEU A 308 -12.46 7.01 0.16
N ALA A 309 -11.50 6.94 -0.77
CA ALA A 309 -10.40 7.88 -0.88
C ALA A 309 -10.80 9.16 -1.59
N GLY A 310 -11.62 9.05 -2.65
CA GLY A 310 -12.09 10.20 -3.41
C GLY A 310 -13.07 11.06 -2.62
N TYR A 311 -14.22 10.49 -2.21
CA TYR A 311 -15.27 11.26 -1.52
C TYR A 311 -15.12 11.27 0.00
N GLY A 312 -14.77 10.15 0.63
CA GLY A 312 -14.62 10.07 2.08
C GLY A 312 -13.35 10.72 2.62
N GLY A 313 -12.37 11.02 1.75
CA GLY A 313 -11.05 11.54 2.17
C GLY A 313 -10.27 10.55 3.05
N GLN A 314 -10.67 9.28 3.08
CA GLN A 314 -10.07 8.24 3.89
C GLN A 314 -9.31 7.26 3.00
N THR A 315 -8.09 6.95 3.37
CA THR A 315 -7.29 5.98 2.62
C THR A 315 -7.30 4.63 3.29
N SER A 316 -7.77 3.63 2.55
CA SER A 316 -7.69 2.21 2.92
C SER A 316 -6.85 1.46 1.88
N LEU A 317 -6.02 0.55 2.37
CA LEU A 317 -5.18 -0.32 1.56
C LEU A 317 -5.55 -1.81 1.73
N CYS A 318 -6.70 -2.13 2.33
CA CYS A 318 -7.19 -3.51 2.48
C CYS A 318 -8.19 -3.97 1.41
N GLN A 319 -8.24 -3.30 0.25
CA GLN A 319 -9.24 -3.62 -0.77
C GLN A 319 -9.15 -5.06 -1.27
N MET A 320 -7.93 -5.59 -1.43
CA MET A 320 -7.75 -6.99 -1.83
C MET A 320 -8.22 -7.99 -0.78
N THR A 321 -8.27 -7.61 0.49
CA THR A 321 -8.86 -8.46 1.54
C THR A 321 -10.36 -8.60 1.37
N PHE A 322 -11.04 -7.51 1.00
CA PHE A 322 -12.47 -7.57 0.72
C PHE A 322 -12.79 -8.35 -0.56
N VAL A 323 -11.94 -8.23 -1.58
CA VAL A 323 -11.99 -9.06 -2.79
C VAL A 323 -11.85 -10.54 -2.43
N GLY A 324 -10.85 -10.90 -1.62
CA GLY A 324 -10.66 -12.28 -1.16
C GLY A 324 -11.84 -12.81 -0.35
N ILE A 325 -12.42 -12.01 0.55
CA ILE A 325 -13.65 -12.39 1.28
C ILE A 325 -14.80 -12.64 0.31
N GLY A 326 -14.98 -11.75 -0.68
CA GLY A 326 -16.00 -11.89 -1.72
C GLY A 326 -15.84 -13.18 -2.51
N ALA A 327 -14.63 -13.48 -2.97
CA ALA A 327 -14.30 -14.71 -3.69
C ALA A 327 -14.59 -15.98 -2.87
N VAL A 328 -14.23 -15.99 -1.58
CA VAL A 328 -14.48 -17.14 -0.69
C VAL A 328 -15.98 -17.34 -0.45
N VAL A 329 -16.72 -16.26 -0.20
CA VAL A 329 -18.17 -16.33 0.06
C VAL A 329 -18.90 -16.76 -1.20
N ALA A 330 -18.58 -16.18 -2.35
CA ALA A 330 -19.14 -16.58 -3.64
C ALA A 330 -18.82 -18.04 -3.98
N SER A 331 -17.59 -18.49 -3.73
CA SER A 331 -17.20 -19.90 -3.94
C SER A 331 -17.99 -20.88 -3.08
N LYS A 332 -18.41 -20.49 -1.87
CA LYS A 332 -19.19 -21.37 -0.97
C LYS A 332 -20.69 -21.34 -1.28
N ILE A 333 -21.21 -20.24 -1.82
CA ILE A 333 -22.63 -20.08 -2.11
C ILE A 333 -22.88 -20.42 -3.58
N SER A 334 -23.50 -21.58 -3.82
CA SER A 334 -23.84 -22.06 -5.17
C SER A 334 -22.64 -22.16 -6.13
N HIS A 335 -21.41 -22.32 -5.59
CA HIS A 335 -20.17 -22.31 -6.37
C HIS A 335 -20.03 -21.10 -7.31
N GLY A 336 -20.58 -19.93 -6.94
CA GLY A 336 -20.55 -18.69 -7.72
C GLY A 336 -21.57 -18.60 -8.87
N SER A 337 -22.42 -19.60 -9.06
CA SER A 337 -23.36 -19.64 -10.20
C SER A 337 -24.63 -18.79 -10.01
N SER A 338 -24.90 -18.28 -8.80
CA SER A 338 -26.13 -17.57 -8.44
C SER A 338 -25.89 -16.08 -8.12
N PRO A 339 -26.79 -15.16 -8.55
CA PRO A 339 -26.73 -13.74 -8.18
C PRO A 339 -26.77 -13.50 -6.67
N VAL A 340 -27.34 -14.44 -5.91
CA VAL A 340 -27.37 -14.41 -4.44
C VAL A 340 -25.96 -14.49 -3.86
N GLY A 341 -25.04 -15.21 -4.52
CA GLY A 341 -23.63 -15.28 -4.12
C GLY A 341 -22.95 -13.91 -4.15
N ILE A 342 -23.26 -13.09 -5.16
CA ILE A 342 -22.71 -11.72 -5.29
C ILE A 342 -23.24 -10.81 -4.19
N LEU A 343 -24.55 -10.88 -3.90
CA LEU A 343 -25.14 -10.08 -2.82
C LEU A 343 -24.62 -10.50 -1.45
N ALA A 344 -24.45 -11.81 -1.23
CA ALA A 344 -23.86 -12.33 0.00
C ALA A 344 -22.37 -11.94 0.13
N ALA A 345 -21.60 -11.97 -0.96
CA ALA A 345 -20.22 -11.49 -1.00
C ALA A 345 -20.15 -9.99 -0.65
N ALA A 346 -21.02 -9.17 -1.24
CA ALA A 346 -21.11 -7.74 -0.93
C ALA A 346 -21.46 -7.50 0.54
N GLY A 347 -22.44 -8.23 1.07
CA GLY A 347 -22.87 -8.13 2.47
C GLY A 347 -21.78 -8.55 3.45
N ALA A 348 -21.15 -9.70 3.22
CA ALA A 348 -20.07 -10.23 4.06
C ALA A 348 -18.85 -9.30 4.06
N ALA A 349 -18.40 -8.88 2.88
CA ALA A 349 -17.30 -7.92 2.77
C ALA A 349 -17.65 -6.58 3.43
N GLY A 350 -18.89 -6.09 3.27
CA GLY A 350 -19.37 -4.88 3.92
C GLY A 350 -19.41 -4.96 5.46
N VAL A 351 -19.87 -6.08 6.02
CA VAL A 351 -19.86 -6.32 7.48
C VAL A 351 -18.43 -6.36 8.00
N VAL A 352 -17.55 -7.10 7.34
CA VAL A 352 -16.14 -7.17 7.74
C VAL A 352 -15.48 -5.80 7.63
N GLY A 353 -15.74 -5.05 6.56
CA GLY A 353 -15.30 -3.67 6.40
C GLY A 353 -15.79 -2.74 7.51
N ALA A 354 -17.05 -2.87 7.93
CA ALA A 354 -17.61 -2.11 9.04
C ALA A 354 -16.87 -2.42 10.35
N VAL A 355 -16.63 -3.71 10.66
CA VAL A 355 -15.92 -4.14 11.86
C VAL A 355 -14.48 -3.63 11.87
N ILE A 356 -13.77 -3.76 10.75
CA ILE A 356 -12.37 -3.27 10.60
C ILE A 356 -12.32 -1.76 10.73
N SER A 357 -13.34 -1.04 10.26
CA SER A 357 -13.35 0.41 10.35
C SER A 357 -13.33 0.87 11.81
N LEU A 358 -14.00 0.19 12.76
CA LEU A 358 -14.11 0.62 14.16
C LEU A 358 -12.77 0.98 14.84
N PRO A 359 -11.74 0.10 14.88
CA PRO A 359 -10.42 0.48 15.39
C PRO A 359 -9.75 1.54 14.52
N ALA A 360 -9.96 1.46 13.20
CA ALA A 360 -9.41 2.38 12.22
C ALA A 360 -9.95 3.82 12.38
N LEU A 361 -11.17 4.02 12.91
CA LEU A 361 -11.77 5.34 13.17
C LEU A 361 -10.98 6.18 14.18
N ARG A 362 -10.19 5.53 15.05
CA ARG A 362 -9.28 6.20 15.98
C ARG A 362 -8.07 6.79 15.28
N LEU A 363 -7.80 6.36 14.04
CA LEU A 363 -6.64 6.71 13.24
C LEU A 363 -7.04 7.75 12.16
N THR A 364 -6.15 8.68 11.84
CA THR A 364 -6.38 9.70 10.80
C THR A 364 -5.29 9.70 9.73
N GLY A 365 -5.70 10.03 8.49
CA GLY A 365 -4.80 10.18 7.35
C GLY A 365 -3.93 8.95 7.09
N LEU A 366 -2.61 9.14 7.15
CA LEU A 366 -1.62 8.08 6.89
C LEU A 366 -1.75 6.88 7.83
N TYR A 367 -2.06 7.10 9.11
CA TYR A 367 -2.16 6.02 10.11
C TYR A 367 -3.31 5.05 9.81
N LEU A 368 -4.41 5.56 9.26
CA LEU A 368 -5.53 4.74 8.81
C LEU A 368 -5.13 3.85 7.62
N ALA A 369 -4.38 4.42 6.65
CA ALA A 369 -3.88 3.68 5.50
C ALA A 369 -2.92 2.55 5.92
N LEU A 370 -2.03 2.84 6.87
CA LEU A 370 -1.06 1.88 7.38
C LEU A 370 -1.71 0.75 8.18
N SER A 371 -2.71 1.07 9.01
CA SER A 371 -3.48 0.06 9.74
C SER A 371 -4.25 -0.89 8.82
N THR A 372 -4.89 -0.34 7.78
CA THR A 372 -5.61 -1.15 6.79
C THR A 372 -4.66 -2.01 5.96
N LEU A 373 -3.49 -1.50 5.57
CA LEU A 373 -2.46 -2.32 4.93
C LEU A 373 -1.98 -3.45 5.85
N ALA A 374 -1.73 -3.17 7.13
CA ALA A 374 -1.32 -4.18 8.11
C ALA A 374 -2.38 -5.28 8.23
N PHE A 375 -3.66 -4.90 8.32
CA PHE A 375 -4.77 -5.84 8.31
C PHE A 375 -4.81 -6.66 7.02
N ALA A 376 -4.54 -6.04 5.87
CA ALA A 376 -4.62 -6.71 4.59
C ALA A 376 -3.64 -7.88 4.48
N VAL A 377 -2.39 -7.63 4.88
CA VAL A 377 -1.34 -8.64 4.87
C VAL A 377 -1.56 -9.68 5.96
N LEU A 378 -2.11 -9.29 7.11
CA LEU A 378 -2.51 -10.24 8.16
C LEU A 378 -3.58 -11.22 7.64
N ALA A 379 -4.61 -10.71 6.98
CA ALA A 379 -5.66 -11.56 6.39
C ALA A 379 -5.09 -12.49 5.31
N ASP A 380 -4.15 -12.01 4.50
CA ASP A 380 -3.46 -12.82 3.50
C ASP A 380 -2.73 -14.01 4.14
N ASN A 381 -1.87 -13.74 5.11
CA ASN A 381 -1.03 -14.76 5.71
C ASN A 381 -1.77 -15.73 6.66
N LEU A 382 -2.76 -15.24 7.41
CA LEU A 382 -3.47 -16.07 8.41
C LEU A 382 -4.68 -16.81 7.83
N PHE A 383 -5.34 -16.24 6.82
CA PHE A 383 -6.61 -16.77 6.31
C PHE A 383 -6.50 -17.21 4.85
N PHE A 384 -6.10 -16.32 3.94
CA PHE A 384 -6.15 -16.62 2.51
C PHE A 384 -5.13 -17.67 2.06
N LEU A 385 -3.92 -17.70 2.63
CA LEU A 385 -2.97 -18.78 2.34
C LEU A 385 -3.55 -20.16 2.68
N GLN A 386 -4.36 -20.27 3.74
CA GLN A 386 -4.99 -21.54 4.11
C GLN A 386 -6.18 -21.88 3.21
N VAL A 387 -6.99 -20.89 2.85
CA VAL A 387 -8.20 -21.09 2.04
C VAL A 387 -7.86 -21.37 0.57
N PHE A 388 -6.87 -20.67 0.02
CA PHE A 388 -6.44 -20.80 -1.37
C PHE A 388 -5.23 -21.74 -1.57
N GLY A 389 -4.68 -22.31 -0.49
CA GLY A 389 -3.59 -23.29 -0.57
C GLY A 389 -2.22 -22.70 -0.94
N GLY A 390 -1.90 -21.48 -0.49
CA GLY A 390 -0.55 -20.92 -0.59
C GLY A 390 -0.12 -20.52 -2.01
N GLY A 391 -1.05 -20.01 -2.82
CA GLY A 391 -0.82 -19.63 -4.22
C GLY A 391 -1.69 -20.38 -5.24
N GLY A 392 -2.56 -21.28 -4.77
CA GLY A 392 -3.64 -21.87 -5.56
C GLY A 392 -4.82 -20.92 -5.77
N GLY A 393 -5.85 -21.42 -6.46
CA GLY A 393 -7.09 -20.69 -6.71
C GLY A 393 -8.30 -21.57 -6.46
N LEU A 394 -9.45 -20.95 -6.16
CA LEU A 394 -10.72 -21.65 -6.09
C LEU A 394 -11.31 -21.71 -7.51
N ALA A 395 -11.67 -22.92 -7.97
CA ALA A 395 -12.42 -23.08 -9.21
C ALA A 395 -13.89 -22.72 -8.95
N ILE A 396 -14.33 -21.59 -9.50
CA ILE A 396 -15.69 -21.06 -9.35
C ILE A 396 -16.40 -21.20 -10.69
N HIS A 397 -17.66 -21.64 -10.68
CA HIS A 397 -18.48 -21.71 -11.89
C HIS A 397 -18.88 -20.31 -12.32
N ARG A 398 -18.95 -20.09 -13.63
CA ARG A 398 -19.41 -18.80 -14.18
C ARG A 398 -20.86 -18.55 -13.77
N LEU A 399 -21.17 -17.28 -13.49
CA LEU A 399 -22.49 -16.85 -13.05
C LEU A 399 -23.55 -17.20 -14.11
N SER A 400 -24.72 -17.66 -13.65
CA SER A 400 -25.94 -17.74 -14.45
C SER A 400 -26.97 -16.78 -13.88
N LEU A 401 -27.55 -15.92 -14.72
CA LEU A 401 -28.51 -14.91 -14.28
C LEU A 401 -29.87 -15.25 -14.89
N LEU A 402 -30.86 -15.58 -14.06
CA LEU A 402 -32.25 -15.83 -14.49
C LEU A 402 -32.37 -16.82 -15.67
N GLY A 403 -31.54 -17.87 -15.69
CA GLY A 403 -31.53 -18.90 -16.74
C GLY A 403 -30.62 -18.63 -17.95
N ILE A 404 -29.97 -17.46 -18.03
CA ILE A 404 -28.95 -17.14 -19.05
C ILE A 404 -27.57 -17.50 -18.49
N SER A 405 -26.86 -18.41 -19.16
CA SER A 405 -25.50 -18.82 -18.76
C SER A 405 -24.44 -17.99 -19.48
N PHE A 406 -23.52 -17.38 -18.72
CA PHE A 406 -22.39 -16.62 -19.27
C PHE A 406 -21.17 -17.53 -19.51
N ASN A 407 -21.41 -18.69 -20.13
CA ASN A 407 -20.35 -19.68 -20.36
C ASN A 407 -19.36 -19.24 -21.45
N GLY A 408 -19.74 -18.35 -22.36
CA GLY A 408 -18.82 -17.77 -23.36
C GLY A 408 -17.90 -16.71 -22.76
N GLU A 409 -16.61 -16.71 -23.12
CA GLU A 409 -15.63 -15.73 -22.64
C GLU A 409 -16.00 -14.29 -23.02
N ILE A 410 -16.52 -14.10 -24.23
CA ILE A 410 -17.00 -12.78 -24.69
C ILE A 410 -18.20 -12.34 -23.86
N ALA A 411 -19.17 -13.23 -23.67
CA ALA A 411 -20.39 -12.94 -22.89
C ALA A 411 -20.06 -12.57 -21.44
N TYR A 412 -19.11 -13.28 -20.82
CA TYR A 412 -18.64 -12.99 -19.47
C TYR A 412 -17.88 -11.65 -19.39
N THR A 413 -17.04 -11.34 -20.38
CA THR A 413 -16.32 -10.05 -20.42
C THR A 413 -17.25 -8.86 -20.59
N VAL A 414 -18.28 -8.99 -21.44
CA VAL A 414 -19.34 -7.98 -21.60
C VAL A 414 -20.17 -7.84 -20.32
N PHE A 415 -20.45 -8.95 -19.64
CA PHE A 415 -21.10 -8.93 -18.33
C PHE A 415 -20.28 -8.13 -17.30
N LEU A 416 -18.97 -8.36 -17.21
CA LEU A 416 -18.09 -7.57 -16.33
C LEU A 416 -18.09 -6.08 -16.69
N ALA A 417 -18.10 -5.74 -17.98
CA ALA A 417 -18.20 -4.35 -18.43
C ALA A 417 -19.53 -3.70 -18.00
N ALA A 418 -20.64 -4.45 -18.09
CA ALA A 418 -21.95 -3.99 -17.62
C ALA A 418 -21.96 -3.79 -16.10
N VAL A 419 -21.39 -4.72 -15.32
CA VAL A 419 -21.26 -4.59 -13.86
C VAL A 419 -20.39 -3.39 -13.49
N PHE A 420 -19.29 -3.14 -14.21
CA PHE A 420 -18.46 -1.95 -14.03
C PHE A 420 -19.25 -0.65 -14.21
N VAL A 421 -20.04 -0.55 -15.28
CA VAL A 421 -20.91 0.62 -15.54
C VAL A 421 -21.97 0.78 -14.45
N LEU A 422 -22.61 -0.32 -14.02
CA LEU A 422 -23.58 -0.32 -12.93
C LEU A 422 -22.96 0.15 -11.60
N MET A 423 -21.76 -0.32 -11.27
CA MET A 423 -21.01 0.14 -10.09
C MET A 423 -20.61 1.61 -10.20
N GLY A 424 -20.20 2.08 -11.37
CA GLY A 424 -19.93 3.50 -11.62
C GLY A 424 -21.18 4.37 -11.43
N ALA A 425 -22.33 3.91 -11.94
CA ALA A 425 -23.61 4.58 -11.74
C ALA A 425 -24.04 4.58 -10.27
N PHE A 426 -23.82 3.49 -9.55
CA PHE A 426 -24.07 3.38 -8.10
C PHE A 426 -23.22 4.38 -7.30
N VAL A 427 -21.92 4.49 -7.60
CA VAL A 427 -21.03 5.49 -6.98
C VAL A 427 -21.54 6.91 -7.24
N LEU A 428 -22.04 7.20 -8.44
CA LEU A 428 -22.61 8.51 -8.76
C LEU A 428 -23.94 8.77 -8.04
N ALA A 429 -24.78 7.74 -7.88
CA ALA A 429 -26.01 7.83 -7.08
C ALA A 429 -25.68 8.24 -5.64
N ILE A 430 -24.66 7.60 -5.04
CA ILE A 430 -24.18 7.95 -3.70
C ILE A 430 -23.66 9.39 -3.66
N ARG A 431 -22.84 9.79 -4.64
CA ARG A 431 -22.28 11.16 -4.73
C ARG A 431 -23.37 12.23 -4.77
N ARG A 432 -24.44 11.99 -5.55
CA ARG A 432 -25.58 12.92 -5.68
C ARG A 432 -26.48 12.93 -4.45
N GLY A 433 -26.54 11.81 -3.72
CA GLY A 433 -27.35 11.64 -2.52
C GLY A 433 -26.88 12.44 -1.31
N PRO A 434 -27.67 12.43 -0.21
CA PRO A 434 -27.32 13.12 1.04
C PRO A 434 -26.03 12.57 1.66
N PHE A 435 -25.79 11.26 1.55
CA PHE A 435 -24.58 10.61 2.06
C PHE A 435 -23.31 11.12 1.36
N GLY A 436 -23.31 11.28 0.03
CA GLY A 436 -22.17 11.82 -0.72
C GLY A 436 -21.88 13.29 -0.40
N ARG A 437 -22.91 14.11 -0.17
CA ARG A 437 -22.75 15.50 0.29
C ARG A 437 -22.13 15.57 1.69
N LEU A 438 -22.57 14.69 2.59
CA LEU A 438 -22.03 14.56 3.94
C LEU A 438 -20.55 14.13 3.92
N LEU A 439 -20.20 13.16 3.06
CA LEU A 439 -18.82 12.72 2.86
C LEU A 439 -17.93 13.86 2.36
N SER A 440 -18.42 14.61 1.38
CA SER A 440 -17.68 15.75 0.81
C SER A 440 -17.46 16.84 1.88
N ALA A 441 -18.49 17.18 2.65
CA ALA A 441 -18.39 18.15 3.75
C ALA A 441 -17.41 17.68 4.86
N MET A 442 -17.48 16.39 5.22
CA MET A 442 -16.56 15.81 6.19
C MET A 442 -15.12 15.81 5.68
N LYS A 443 -14.90 15.58 4.39
CA LYS A 443 -13.59 15.66 3.76
C LYS A 443 -13.02 17.08 3.83
N ASP A 444 -13.85 18.10 3.63
CA ASP A 444 -13.43 19.50 3.69
C ASP A 444 -13.09 19.95 5.12
N SER A 445 -13.96 19.67 6.09
CA SER A 445 -13.70 19.98 7.51
C SER A 445 -14.45 19.04 8.45
N PRO A 446 -13.77 17.99 8.98
CA PRO A 446 -14.36 17.11 9.99
C PRO A 446 -14.77 17.87 11.25
N ALA A 447 -14.00 18.91 11.62
CA ALA A 447 -14.27 19.71 12.82
C ALA A 447 -15.56 20.52 12.69
N ALA A 448 -15.81 21.13 11.52
CA ALA A 448 -17.05 21.87 11.28
C ALA A 448 -18.27 20.96 11.25
N CYS A 449 -18.14 19.76 10.69
CA CYS A 449 -19.22 18.77 10.72
C CYS A 449 -19.56 18.34 12.17
N ALA A 450 -18.55 18.17 13.03
CA ALA A 450 -18.76 17.85 14.43
C ALA A 450 -19.49 18.97 15.19
N THR A 451 -19.17 20.25 14.92
CA THR A 451 -19.87 21.38 15.56
C THR A 451 -21.33 21.50 15.13
N LEU A 452 -21.69 20.98 13.94
CA LEU A 452 -23.07 20.89 13.46
C LEU A 452 -23.83 19.66 13.99
N GLY A 453 -23.23 18.90 14.92
CA GLY A 453 -23.86 17.73 15.54
C GLY A 453 -23.91 16.47 14.65
N LEU A 454 -23.12 16.41 13.58
CA LEU A 454 -23.11 15.27 12.66
C LEU A 454 -22.30 14.10 13.23
N ASP A 455 -22.85 12.89 13.13
CA ASP A 455 -22.14 11.67 13.54
C ASP A 455 -21.12 11.22 12.49
N LEU A 456 -19.87 11.67 12.68
CA LEU A 456 -18.74 11.30 11.84
C LEU A 456 -18.42 9.80 11.90
N THR A 457 -18.72 9.14 13.02
CA THR A 457 -18.40 7.73 13.25
C THR A 457 -19.25 6.87 12.34
N ARG A 458 -20.58 7.05 12.39
CA ARG A 458 -21.52 6.31 11.52
C ARG A 458 -21.23 6.55 10.05
N THR A 459 -20.92 7.80 9.68
CA THR A 459 -20.61 8.17 8.30
C THR A 459 -19.37 7.44 7.79
N LYS A 460 -18.30 7.40 8.60
CA LYS A 460 -17.05 6.70 8.25
C LYS A 460 -17.22 5.19 8.20
N VAL A 461 -17.95 4.59 9.15
CA VAL A 461 -18.26 3.15 9.12
C VAL A 461 -19.07 2.80 7.87
N GLY A 462 -20.07 3.61 7.54
CA GLY A 462 -20.91 3.41 6.37
C GLY A 462 -20.13 3.45 5.05
N VAL A 463 -19.22 4.41 4.89
CA VAL A 463 -18.41 4.50 3.65
C VAL A 463 -17.40 3.36 3.55
N PHE A 464 -16.81 2.93 4.66
CA PHE A 464 -15.95 1.74 4.71
C PHE A 464 -16.72 0.48 4.34
N ALA A 465 -17.92 0.28 4.90
CA ALA A 465 -18.77 -0.87 4.62
C ALA A 465 -19.21 -0.90 3.15
N LEU A 466 -19.63 0.23 2.58
CA LEU A 466 -20.02 0.32 1.17
C LEU A 466 -18.84 0.07 0.23
N SER A 467 -17.68 0.66 0.53
CA SER A 467 -16.45 0.43 -0.24
C SER A 467 -16.02 -1.04 -0.18
N ALA A 468 -16.01 -1.65 1.01
CA ALA A 468 -15.69 -3.05 1.19
C ALA A 468 -16.68 -3.97 0.46
N GLY A 469 -17.98 -3.69 0.53
CA GLY A 469 -19.00 -4.43 -0.19
C GLY A 469 -18.81 -4.37 -1.70
N MET A 470 -18.52 -3.18 -2.26
CA MET A 470 -18.20 -3.03 -3.68
C MET A 470 -16.94 -3.81 -4.10
N ALA A 471 -15.90 -3.84 -3.27
CA ALA A 471 -14.73 -4.67 -3.53
C ALA A 471 -15.02 -6.17 -3.42
N GLY A 472 -15.90 -6.57 -2.51
CA GLY A 472 -16.41 -7.94 -2.42
C GLY A 472 -17.15 -8.36 -3.70
N VAL A 473 -17.95 -7.47 -4.30
CA VAL A 473 -18.57 -7.70 -5.62
C VAL A 473 -17.52 -7.85 -6.71
N GLY A 474 -16.42 -7.10 -6.68
CA GLY A 474 -15.33 -7.25 -7.65
C GLY A 474 -14.52 -8.56 -7.50
N GLY A 475 -14.61 -9.23 -6.35
CA GLY A 475 -13.97 -10.52 -6.10
C GLY A 475 -14.88 -11.74 -6.29
N ALA A 476 -16.19 -11.55 -6.26
CA ALA A 476 -17.21 -12.56 -6.58
C ALA A 476 -17.41 -12.64 -8.10
#